data_AF-A0A8J4FME7-F1
#
_entry.id   AF-A0A8J4FME7-F1
#
_cell.length_a   1.000
_cell.length_b   1.000
_cell.length_c   1.000
_cell.angle_alpha   90.00
_cell.angle_beta   90.00
_cell.angle_gamma   90.00
#
_symmetry.space_group_name_H-M   'P 1'
#
loop_
_entity.id
_entity.type
_entity.pdbx_description
1 polymer ?
#
loop_
_entity_poly.entity_id
_entity_poly.type
_entity_poly.pdbx_seq_one_letter_code
_entity_poly.pdbx_strand_id
1 'polypeptide(L)'
;MALAAVAPNAASSTDSNAAGVGTATAVAPGSGSGAGVSNGTASVAADGPDGGTLWQPTTEQIDRGLLMERDPILFYSEVPLYESDLDDNGVCSLTVKLRVMPRCWLVLLRLWIRVDGSLVRLRETRLFCRHDKPDKRLEVLQEVKHCEGTFAELRSRGAPDEGLSYTDGDAASQVFQAVAPVGLKLLQTRKLQL
;
A
#
# COMPACT_ATOMS: atom_id res chain seq x y z
N MET A 1 -8.99 13.05 61.28
CA MET A 1 -7.56 13.41 61.37
C MET A 1 -7.11 13.71 59.95
N ALA A 2 -7.14 14.96 59.44
CA ALA A 2 -6.23 16.08 59.76
C ALA A 2 -4.75 15.62 59.60
N LEU A 3 -3.89 16.19 58.74
CA LEU A 3 -3.71 17.60 58.39
C LEU A 3 -2.79 17.79 57.15
N ALA A 4 -3.02 18.89 56.39
CA ALA A 4 -2.11 19.78 55.60
C ALA A 4 -1.18 19.18 54.51
N ALA A 5 -1.24 19.54 53.21
CA ALA A 5 -1.18 20.84 52.51
C ALA A 5 0.20 21.55 52.56
N VAL A 6 0.83 21.75 51.39
CA VAL A 6 1.60 22.95 50.97
C VAL A 6 1.98 22.82 49.47
N ALA A 7 1.46 23.75 48.66
CA ALA A 7 2.09 24.37 47.47
C ALA A 7 2.52 25.80 47.93
N PRO A 8 3.11 26.72 47.12
CA PRO A 8 3.42 26.72 45.68
C PRO A 8 4.84 27.26 45.35
N ASN A 9 5.18 27.44 44.07
CA ASN A 9 5.98 28.62 43.71
C ASN A 9 5.76 29.07 42.26
N ALA A 10 5.49 30.36 42.10
CA ALA A 10 5.40 31.12 40.87
C ALA A 10 6.17 32.44 41.08
N ALA A 11 6.98 32.83 40.10
CA ALA A 11 7.50 34.19 39.82
C ALA A 11 8.29 34.09 38.49
N SER A 12 7.89 34.69 37.36
CA SER A 12 8.06 36.10 36.91
C SER A 12 9.55 36.55 36.91
N SER A 13 10.15 37.18 35.91
CA SER A 13 9.67 38.18 34.93
C SER A 13 10.74 38.52 33.86
N THR A 14 10.32 39.27 32.80
CA THR A 14 11.05 40.31 32.01
C THR A 14 12.21 39.84 31.07
N ASP A 15 12.40 40.33 29.83
CA ASP A 15 12.17 41.67 29.28
C ASP A 15 12.26 41.78 27.72
N SER A 16 11.52 42.74 27.17
CA SER A 16 11.76 43.66 26.00
C SER A 16 12.20 43.23 24.56
N ASN A 17 11.26 43.38 23.62
CA ASN A 17 11.14 44.38 22.50
C ASN A 17 12.34 44.77 21.56
N ALA A 18 12.15 44.63 20.24
CA ALA A 18 12.55 45.57 19.13
C ALA A 18 12.15 44.94 17.76
N ALA A 19 11.15 45.43 17.00
CA ALA A 19 11.14 46.61 16.13
C ALA A 19 12.26 46.62 15.05
N GLY A 20 11.89 46.24 13.82
CA GLY A 20 12.73 46.35 12.62
C GLY A 20 11.87 46.55 11.38
N VAL A 21 11.69 47.82 11.02
CA VAL A 21 11.00 48.33 9.83
C VAL A 21 11.91 48.19 8.61
N GLY A 22 11.35 47.80 7.46
CA GLY A 22 12.03 47.83 6.16
C GLY A 22 11.03 47.97 5.01
N THR A 23 10.75 49.20 4.62
CA THR A 23 9.99 49.60 3.42
C THR A 23 10.95 49.88 2.26
N ALA A 24 10.68 49.33 1.07
CA ALA A 24 11.01 49.96 -0.22
C ALA A 24 10.25 49.30 -1.41
N THR A 25 9.18 50.00 -1.84
CA THR A 25 8.71 50.32 -3.22
C THR A 25 9.81 50.28 -4.30
N ALA A 26 9.63 50.08 -5.62
CA ALA A 26 8.61 49.57 -6.55
C ALA A 26 9.19 49.62 -7.99
N VAL A 27 8.43 49.09 -8.96
CA VAL A 27 8.37 49.42 -10.41
C VAL A 27 8.96 48.40 -11.43
N ALA A 28 8.07 47.98 -12.34
CA ALA A 28 8.17 47.06 -13.50
C ALA A 28 8.67 47.80 -14.78
N PRO A 29 8.46 47.36 -16.06
CA PRO A 29 8.14 46.04 -16.64
C PRO A 29 9.11 45.64 -17.80
N GLY A 30 9.05 44.39 -18.25
CA GLY A 30 9.77 43.92 -19.44
C GLY A 30 8.97 42.86 -20.19
N SER A 31 8.46 43.25 -21.36
CA SER A 31 7.72 42.42 -22.31
C SER A 31 8.57 41.28 -22.86
N GLY A 32 7.95 40.10 -23.02
CA GLY A 32 8.56 38.96 -23.72
C GLY A 32 7.56 37.84 -23.93
N SER A 33 6.83 37.89 -25.04
CA SER A 33 6.04 36.78 -25.58
C SER A 33 6.94 35.58 -25.86
N GLY A 34 6.51 34.38 -25.46
CA GLY A 34 7.20 33.15 -25.80
C GLY A 34 6.49 31.89 -25.32
N ALA A 35 5.72 31.30 -26.23
CA ALA A 35 5.36 29.88 -26.34
C ALA A 35 4.94 29.13 -25.06
N GLY A 36 3.64 28.85 -24.97
CA GLY A 36 3.11 27.84 -24.08
C GLY A 36 3.74 26.47 -24.35
N VAL A 37 4.47 25.95 -23.38
CA VAL A 37 4.89 24.56 -23.36
C VAL A 37 3.71 23.77 -22.80
N SER A 38 2.92 23.19 -23.70
CA SER A 38 2.00 22.11 -23.34
C SER A 38 2.85 20.96 -22.79
N ASN A 39 2.79 20.73 -21.49
CA ASN A 39 3.28 19.48 -20.90
C ASN A 39 2.43 18.36 -21.49
N GLY A 40 2.96 17.72 -22.53
CA GLY A 40 2.38 16.55 -23.15
C GLY A 40 2.27 15.44 -22.11
N THR A 41 1.06 15.20 -21.63
CA THR A 41 0.65 13.87 -21.21
C THR A 41 0.80 12.97 -22.42
N ALA A 42 1.94 12.27 -22.51
CA ALA A 42 2.09 11.13 -23.39
C ALA A 42 1.12 10.05 -22.90
N SER A 43 -0.13 10.11 -23.37
CA SER A 43 -0.98 8.94 -23.41
C SER A 43 -0.28 7.95 -24.31
N VAL A 44 0.26 6.89 -23.73
CA VAL A 44 0.68 5.72 -24.51
C VAL A 44 -0.61 5.06 -24.99
N ALA A 45 -1.17 5.61 -26.08
CA ALA A 45 -2.21 4.99 -26.85
C ALA A 45 -1.55 3.84 -27.61
N ALA A 46 -1.75 2.62 -27.13
CA ALA A 46 -1.53 1.44 -27.93
C ALA A 46 -2.71 1.34 -28.91
N ASP A 47 -2.56 1.91 -30.10
CA ASP A 47 -3.44 1.66 -31.23
C ASP A 47 -2.71 0.76 -32.23
N GLY A 48 -3.14 -0.49 -32.29
CA GLY A 48 -2.76 -1.50 -33.27
C GLY A 48 -3.91 -2.49 -33.35
N PRO A 49 -4.40 -2.86 -34.55
CA PRO A 49 -5.55 -3.75 -34.70
C PRO A 49 -5.07 -5.20 -34.62
N ASP A 50 -4.63 -5.60 -33.43
CA ASP A 50 -4.36 -7.00 -33.12
C ASP A 50 -5.36 -7.44 -32.07
N GLY A 51 -6.05 -8.57 -32.31
CA GLY A 51 -6.97 -9.22 -31.37
C GLY A 51 -6.22 -9.78 -30.15
N GLY A 52 -5.54 -8.90 -29.43
CA GLY A 52 -4.68 -9.18 -28.30
C GLY A 52 -5.47 -9.26 -27.02
N THR A 53 -5.28 -10.35 -26.30
CA THR A 53 -5.69 -10.56 -24.91
C THR A 53 -5.03 -9.49 -24.03
N LEU A 54 -5.63 -8.30 -23.98
CA LEU A 54 -5.15 -7.16 -23.21
C LEU A 54 -5.81 -7.13 -21.83
N TRP A 55 -5.03 -6.73 -20.83
CA TRP A 55 -5.57 -6.47 -19.49
C TRP A 55 -6.46 -5.23 -19.53
N GLN A 56 -7.70 -5.38 -19.06
CA GLN A 56 -8.66 -4.28 -18.98
C GLN A 56 -8.96 -3.93 -17.51
N PRO A 57 -9.06 -2.65 -17.15
CA PRO A 57 -9.56 -2.26 -15.83
C PRO A 57 -10.94 -2.88 -15.56
N THR A 58 -11.19 -3.29 -14.32
CA THR A 58 -12.49 -3.85 -13.93
C THR A 58 -12.83 -3.47 -12.49
N THR A 59 -14.12 -3.46 -12.18
CA THR A 59 -14.65 -3.34 -10.82
C THR A 59 -14.95 -4.70 -10.18
N GLU A 60 -14.85 -5.79 -10.95
CA GLU A 60 -15.02 -7.16 -10.44
C GLU A 60 -13.94 -7.48 -9.42
N GLN A 61 -14.32 -8.06 -8.28
CA GLN A 61 -13.39 -8.45 -7.23
C GLN A 61 -13.16 -9.96 -7.23
N ILE A 62 -12.03 -10.38 -6.64
CA ILE A 62 -11.74 -11.80 -6.42
C ILE A 62 -12.80 -12.37 -5.47
N ASP A 63 -13.45 -13.45 -5.89
CA ASP A 63 -14.45 -14.15 -5.08
C ASP A 63 -13.77 -14.85 -3.90
N ARG A 64 -13.75 -14.18 -2.74
CA ARG A 64 -13.19 -14.71 -1.50
C ARG A 64 -14.00 -15.88 -0.95
N GLY A 65 -15.30 -15.96 -1.26
CA GLY A 65 -16.16 -17.05 -0.80
C GLY A 65 -15.69 -18.38 -1.38
N LEU A 66 -15.37 -18.40 -2.68
CA LEU A 66 -14.81 -19.59 -3.35
C LEU A 66 -13.44 -20.00 -2.80
N LEU A 67 -12.64 -19.05 -2.32
CA LEU A 67 -11.33 -19.32 -1.71
C LEU A 67 -11.42 -19.82 -0.26
N MET A 68 -12.53 -19.56 0.42
CA MET A 68 -12.82 -19.97 1.80
C MET A 68 -13.61 -21.28 1.89
N GLU A 69 -14.20 -21.72 0.78
CA GLU A 69 -14.88 -23.00 0.69
C GLU A 69 -13.92 -24.16 1.00
N ARG A 70 -14.44 -25.26 1.58
CA ARG A 70 -13.65 -26.43 1.97
C ARG A 70 -13.33 -27.33 0.77
N ASP A 71 -12.90 -26.73 -0.33
CA ASP A 71 -12.45 -27.45 -1.50
C ASP A 71 -11.06 -28.07 -1.24
N PRO A 72 -10.82 -29.32 -1.67
CA PRO A 72 -9.50 -29.92 -1.54
C PRO A 72 -8.48 -29.14 -2.37
N ILE A 73 -7.32 -28.83 -1.78
CA ILE A 73 -6.21 -28.24 -2.53
C ILE A 73 -5.57 -29.34 -3.36
N LEU A 74 -5.78 -29.29 -4.68
CA LEU A 74 -5.21 -30.26 -5.62
C LEU A 74 -3.71 -30.07 -5.80
N PHE A 75 -3.27 -28.81 -5.76
CA PHE A 75 -1.85 -28.45 -5.84
C PHE A 75 -1.56 -27.22 -4.99
N TYR A 76 -0.49 -27.30 -4.21
CA TYR A 76 0.08 -26.18 -3.46
C TYR A 76 1.58 -26.09 -3.77
N SER A 77 2.05 -24.89 -4.06
CA SER A 77 3.48 -24.61 -4.11
C SER A 77 3.75 -23.22 -3.57
N GLU A 78 4.81 -23.12 -2.79
CA GLU A 78 5.32 -21.88 -2.25
C GLU A 78 6.79 -21.76 -2.61
N VAL A 79 7.14 -20.66 -3.26
CA VAL A 79 8.49 -20.41 -3.75
C VAL A 79 8.97 -19.08 -3.16
N PRO A 80 9.92 -19.10 -2.22
CA PRO A 80 10.62 -17.88 -1.81
C PRO A 80 11.53 -17.44 -2.96
N LEU A 81 11.36 -16.19 -3.41
CA LEU A 81 12.16 -15.59 -4.49
C LEU A 81 13.33 -14.77 -3.96
N TYR A 82 13.13 -14.09 -2.84
CA TYR A 82 14.15 -13.25 -2.22
C TYR A 82 13.90 -13.11 -0.71
N GLU A 83 14.98 -13.15 0.06
CA GLU A 83 14.97 -12.95 1.51
C GLU A 83 16.20 -12.13 1.91
N SER A 84 16.03 -11.22 2.87
CA SER A 84 17.10 -10.39 3.43
C SER A 84 16.71 -9.89 4.82
N ASP A 85 17.69 -9.74 5.70
CA ASP A 85 17.61 -9.16 7.04
C ASP A 85 17.95 -7.65 7.07
N LEU A 86 18.11 -7.02 5.90
CA LEU A 86 18.39 -5.58 5.77
C LEU A 86 19.58 -5.11 6.63
N ASP A 87 20.67 -5.88 6.66
CA ASP A 87 21.84 -5.61 7.51
C ASP A 87 21.44 -5.43 8.99
N ASP A 88 20.60 -6.34 9.50
CA ASP A 88 20.01 -6.34 10.85
C ASP A 88 19.04 -5.18 11.15
N ASN A 89 18.63 -4.40 10.15
CA ASN A 89 17.66 -3.30 10.32
C ASN A 89 16.21 -3.72 10.04
N GLY A 90 15.95 -4.99 9.80
CA GLY A 90 14.59 -5.50 9.65
C GLY A 90 14.50 -6.79 8.85
N VAL A 91 13.45 -6.92 8.04
CA VAL A 91 13.20 -8.11 7.23
C VAL A 91 12.60 -7.72 5.89
N CYS A 92 13.06 -8.36 4.82
CA CYS A 92 12.51 -8.30 3.48
C CYS A 92 12.27 -9.74 2.98
N SER A 93 11.06 -10.04 2.54
CA SER A 93 10.70 -11.34 1.97
C SER A 93 9.80 -11.17 0.74
N LEU A 94 10.16 -11.84 -0.35
CA LEU A 94 9.39 -11.92 -1.58
C LEU A 94 9.04 -13.38 -1.84
N THR A 95 7.75 -13.70 -1.80
CA THR A 95 7.26 -15.08 -1.94
C THR A 95 6.15 -15.17 -2.99
N VAL A 96 6.13 -16.27 -3.73
CA VAL A 96 5.00 -16.65 -4.60
C VAL A 96 4.33 -17.89 -4.03
N LYS A 97 3.02 -17.78 -3.75
CA LYS A 97 2.16 -18.91 -3.35
C LYS A 97 1.19 -19.23 -4.48
N LEU A 98 1.16 -20.48 -4.94
CA LEU A 98 0.20 -21.01 -5.92
C LEU A 98 -0.70 -22.04 -5.24
N ARG A 99 -2.02 -21.84 -5.40
CA ARG A 99 -3.07 -22.76 -4.93
C ARG A 99 -3.96 -23.13 -6.10
N VAL A 100 -4.11 -24.42 -6.37
CA VAL A 100 -5.05 -24.95 -7.36
C VAL A 100 -6.13 -25.75 -6.64
N MET A 101 -7.38 -25.39 -6.89
CA MET A 101 -8.58 -26.07 -6.41
C MET A 101 -9.40 -26.57 -7.61
N PRO A 102 -10.38 -27.47 -7.42
CA PRO A 102 -11.16 -28.03 -8.52
C PRO A 102 -11.93 -26.99 -9.35
N ARG A 103 -12.24 -25.83 -8.75
CA ARG A 103 -13.08 -24.79 -9.38
C ARG A 103 -12.32 -23.52 -9.77
N CYS A 104 -11.16 -23.29 -9.16
CA CYS A 104 -10.38 -22.09 -9.38
C CYS A 104 -8.91 -22.30 -9.03
N TRP A 105 -8.06 -21.36 -9.42
CA TRP A 105 -6.70 -21.25 -8.92
C TRP A 105 -6.40 -19.81 -8.49
N LEU A 106 -5.45 -19.69 -7.56
CA LEU A 106 -4.97 -18.41 -7.03
C LEU A 106 -3.45 -18.40 -7.00
N VAL A 107 -2.84 -17.36 -7.56
CA VAL A 107 -1.44 -17.01 -7.36
C VAL A 107 -1.38 -15.76 -6.51
N LEU A 108 -0.58 -15.79 -5.44
CA LEU A 108 -0.28 -14.65 -4.60
C LEU A 108 1.22 -14.40 -4.66
N LEU A 109 1.63 -13.33 -5.33
CA LEU A 109 2.95 -12.75 -5.19
C LEU A 109 2.90 -11.72 -4.07
N ARG A 110 3.72 -11.89 -3.04
CA ARG A 110 3.78 -10.99 -1.89
C ARG A 110 5.22 -10.56 -1.63
N LEU A 111 5.45 -9.26 -1.68
CA LEU A 111 6.61 -8.60 -1.10
C LEU A 111 6.20 -8.03 0.26
N TRP A 112 6.88 -8.45 1.31
CA TRP A 112 6.76 -7.90 2.64
C TRP A 112 8.10 -7.33 3.08
N ILE A 113 8.08 -6.09 3.56
CA ILE A 113 9.25 -5.40 4.09
C ILE A 113 8.86 -4.79 5.43
N ARG A 114 9.67 -5.04 6.45
CA ARG A 114 9.62 -4.37 7.74
C ARG A 114 10.99 -3.76 7.98
N VAL A 115 11.03 -2.45 8.20
CA VAL A 115 12.24 -1.75 8.64
C VAL A 115 12.00 -1.36 10.09
N ASP A 116 12.77 -1.93 10.99
CA ASP A 116 12.57 -1.79 12.44
C ASP A 116 12.70 -0.30 12.85
N GLY A 117 11.85 0.17 13.77
CA GLY A 117 11.80 1.58 14.17
C GLY A 117 11.24 2.56 13.12
N SER A 118 10.94 2.10 11.90
CA SER A 118 10.61 3.00 10.78
C SER A 118 9.24 2.71 10.16
N LEU A 119 9.13 1.64 9.37
CA LEU A 119 7.93 1.38 8.58
C LEU A 119 7.71 -0.09 8.28
N VAL A 120 6.48 -0.38 7.86
CA VAL A 120 6.11 -1.64 7.24
C VAL A 120 5.52 -1.37 5.85
N ARG A 121 5.88 -2.22 4.90
CA ARG A 121 5.41 -2.17 3.51
C ARG A 121 4.99 -3.56 3.08
N LEU A 122 3.88 -3.63 2.37
CA LEU A 122 3.30 -4.85 1.83
C LEU A 122 2.83 -4.59 0.40
N ARG A 123 3.37 -5.33 -0.56
CA ARG A 123 2.91 -5.30 -1.95
C ARG A 123 2.42 -6.70 -2.33
N GLU A 124 1.15 -6.80 -2.65
CA GLU A 124 0.51 -8.05 -3.02
C GLU A 124 -0.04 -7.93 -4.44
N THR A 125 0.27 -8.92 -5.27
CA THR A 125 -0.40 -9.14 -6.55
C THR A 125 -1.08 -10.49 -6.49
N ARG A 126 -2.40 -10.49 -6.61
CA ARG A 126 -3.23 -11.70 -6.64
C ARG A 126 -3.71 -11.93 -8.05
N LEU A 127 -3.47 -13.11 -8.60
CA LEU A 127 -4.09 -13.59 -9.84
C LEU A 127 -5.09 -14.67 -9.47
N PHE A 128 -6.32 -14.52 -9.91
CA PHE A 128 -7.40 -15.46 -9.65
C PHE A 128 -8.08 -15.82 -10.95
N CYS A 129 -8.33 -17.11 -11.17
CA CYS A 129 -9.11 -17.57 -12.31
C CYS A 129 -10.08 -18.64 -11.83
N ARG A 130 -11.34 -18.47 -12.21
CA ARG A 130 -12.38 -19.49 -12.00
C ARG A 130 -12.58 -20.25 -13.31
N HIS A 131 -12.59 -21.58 -13.22
CA HIS A 131 -12.67 -22.48 -14.37
C HIS A 131 -13.78 -23.53 -14.26
N ASP A 132 -14.68 -23.39 -13.28
CA ASP A 132 -15.82 -24.29 -13.05
C ASP A 132 -17.02 -24.11 -14.01
N LYS A 133 -17.00 -23.09 -14.88
CA LYS A 133 -18.09 -22.79 -15.82
C LYS A 133 -17.65 -23.04 -17.26
N PRO A 134 -18.03 -24.16 -17.88
CA PRO A 134 -17.60 -24.50 -19.24
C PRO A 134 -18.17 -23.54 -20.31
N ASP A 135 -19.34 -22.95 -20.06
CA ASP A 135 -20.01 -22.03 -21.00
C ASP A 135 -19.43 -20.60 -20.96
N LYS A 136 -18.56 -20.31 -19.99
CA LYS A 136 -17.96 -18.97 -19.84
C LYS A 136 -16.51 -19.00 -20.32
N ARG A 137 -16.12 -18.01 -21.12
CA ARG A 137 -14.71 -17.78 -21.45
C ARG A 137 -13.89 -17.64 -20.16
N LEU A 138 -12.68 -18.19 -20.16
CA LEU A 138 -11.78 -18.10 -19.02
C LEU A 138 -11.36 -16.65 -18.79
N GLU A 139 -11.41 -16.24 -17.53
CA GLU A 139 -11.10 -14.88 -17.11
C GLU A 139 -10.13 -14.94 -15.95
N VAL A 140 -9.02 -14.22 -16.08
CA VAL A 140 -8.07 -14.02 -14.98
C VAL A 140 -8.29 -12.63 -14.42
N LEU A 141 -8.70 -12.56 -13.16
CA LEU A 141 -8.71 -11.34 -12.38
C LEU A 141 -7.34 -11.13 -11.77
N GLN A 142 -6.84 -9.91 -11.84
CA GLN A 142 -5.67 -9.47 -11.10
C GLN A 142 -6.03 -8.32 -10.17
N GLU A 143 -5.66 -8.48 -8.90
CA GLU A 143 -5.74 -7.45 -7.88
C GLU A 143 -4.32 -7.09 -7.43
N VAL A 144 -3.93 -5.83 -7.59
CA VAL A 144 -2.66 -5.28 -7.10
C VAL A 144 -2.97 -4.37 -5.93
N LYS A 145 -2.42 -4.71 -4.76
CA LYS A 145 -2.60 -3.96 -3.51
C LYS A 145 -1.24 -3.59 -2.94
N HIS A 146 -0.97 -2.29 -2.80
CA HIS A 146 0.22 -1.79 -2.12
C HIS A 146 -0.18 -1.06 -0.86
N CYS A 147 0.36 -1.49 0.27
CA CYS A 147 0.20 -0.86 1.57
C CYS A 147 1.57 -0.48 2.13
N GLU A 148 1.65 0.68 2.75
CA GLU A 148 2.86 1.22 3.36
C GLU A 148 2.48 2.25 4.40
N GLY A 149 3.06 2.14 5.60
CA GLY A 149 2.88 3.11 6.67
C GLY A 149 4.01 3.04 7.66
N THR A 150 4.33 4.20 8.25
CA THR A 150 5.26 4.23 9.39
C THR A 150 4.57 3.66 10.62
N PHE A 151 5.33 3.13 11.58
CA PHE A 151 4.73 2.60 12.81
C PHE A 151 3.97 3.67 13.60
N ALA A 152 4.48 4.91 13.61
CA ALA A 152 3.79 6.04 14.25
C ALA A 152 2.42 6.31 13.62
N GLU A 153 2.32 6.30 12.28
CA GLU A 153 1.06 6.47 11.56
C GLU A 153 0.07 5.34 11.87
N LEU A 154 0.52 4.09 11.81
CA LEU A 154 -0.33 2.92 12.06
C LEU A 154 -0.81 2.88 13.52
N ARG A 155 0.06 3.17 14.48
CA ARG A 155 -0.26 3.28 15.91
C ARG A 155 -1.36 4.31 16.18
N SER A 156 -1.32 5.46 15.51
CA SER A 156 -2.34 6.51 15.66
C SER A 156 -3.77 6.04 15.32
N ARG A 157 -3.89 4.88 14.66
CA ARG A 157 -5.14 4.25 14.24
C ARG A 157 -5.43 2.95 14.99
N GLY A 158 -4.68 2.64 16.04
CA GLY A 158 -4.88 1.45 16.86
C GLY A 158 -4.22 0.18 16.31
N ALA A 159 -3.28 0.29 15.36
CA ALA A 159 -2.43 -0.84 15.03
C ALA A 159 -1.51 -1.19 16.22
N PRO A 160 -1.10 -2.46 16.36
CA PRO A 160 -0.11 -2.85 17.34
C PRO A 160 1.22 -2.12 17.18
N ASP A 161 1.97 -2.04 18.27
CA ASP A 161 3.35 -1.61 18.25
C ASP A 161 4.25 -2.58 17.45
N GLU A 162 5.44 -2.08 17.11
CA GLU A 162 6.51 -2.77 16.39
C GLU A 162 6.81 -4.20 16.88
N GLY A 163 7.57 -4.96 16.09
CA GLY A 163 8.09 -6.27 16.50
C GLY A 163 7.16 -7.44 16.17
N LEU A 164 6.79 -8.25 17.18
CA LEU A 164 6.09 -9.54 17.01
C LEU A 164 4.71 -9.43 16.36
N SER A 165 4.13 -8.25 16.30
CA SER A 165 2.86 -8.00 15.60
C SER A 165 3.01 -8.00 14.07
N TYR A 166 4.25 -7.87 13.58
CA TYR A 166 4.64 -7.89 12.17
C TYR A 166 5.69 -8.98 11.94
N THR A 167 5.39 -10.22 12.34
CA THR A 167 6.29 -11.38 12.18
C THR A 167 6.50 -11.80 10.74
N ASP A 168 5.47 -11.64 9.92
CA ASP A 168 5.44 -12.09 8.54
C ASP A 168 4.47 -11.25 7.70
N GLY A 169 4.43 -11.56 6.40
CA GLY A 169 3.56 -10.88 5.45
C GLY A 169 2.06 -11.11 5.67
N ASP A 170 1.63 -12.20 6.32
CA ASP A 170 0.22 -12.47 6.64
C ASP A 170 -0.23 -11.62 7.84
N ALA A 171 0.58 -11.54 8.90
CA ALA A 171 0.35 -10.66 10.03
C ALA A 171 0.29 -9.18 9.59
N ALA A 172 1.25 -8.74 8.77
CA ALA A 172 1.24 -7.40 8.20
C ALA A 172 -0.03 -7.13 7.36
N SER A 173 -0.48 -8.11 6.57
CA SER A 173 -1.70 -7.98 5.76
C SER A 173 -2.95 -7.79 6.62
N GLN A 174 -3.06 -8.53 7.73
CA GLN A 174 -4.15 -8.40 8.70
C GLN A 174 -4.16 -7.01 9.37
N VAL A 175 -2.98 -6.52 9.78
CA VAL A 175 -2.87 -5.18 10.37
C VAL A 175 -3.31 -4.11 9.37
N PHE A 176 -2.80 -4.15 8.14
CA PHE A 176 -3.22 -3.21 7.09
C PHE A 176 -4.71 -3.30 6.75
N GLN A 177 -5.32 -4.49 6.87
CA GLN A 177 -6.75 -4.65 6.68
C GLN A 177 -7.56 -4.04 7.84
N ALA A 178 -7.10 -4.15 9.08
CA ALA A 178 -7.75 -3.59 10.26
C ALA A 178 -7.73 -2.06 10.28
N VAL A 179 -6.63 -1.45 9.80
CA VAL A 179 -6.46 0.02 9.77
C VAL A 179 -6.78 0.65 8.42
N ALA A 180 -7.32 -0.12 7.47
CA ALA A 180 -7.70 0.38 6.15
C ALA A 180 -8.67 1.58 6.27
N PRO A 181 -8.52 2.63 5.44
CA PRO A 181 -7.64 2.73 4.26
C PRO A 181 -6.23 3.26 4.56
N VAL A 182 -5.83 3.37 5.84
CA VAL A 182 -4.53 3.95 6.19
C VAL A 182 -3.40 3.09 5.68
N GLY A 183 -2.43 3.76 5.04
CA GLY A 183 -1.29 3.13 4.39
C GLY A 183 -1.59 2.51 3.02
N LEU A 184 -2.85 2.40 2.58
CA LEU A 184 -3.14 1.95 1.22
C LEU A 184 -2.62 2.97 0.19
N LYS A 185 -1.63 2.58 -0.60
CA LYS A 185 -1.03 3.42 -1.66
C LYS A 185 -1.58 3.09 -3.04
N LEU A 186 -1.97 1.83 -3.26
CA LEU A 186 -2.53 1.38 -4.53
C LEU A 186 -3.53 0.26 -4.28
N LEU A 187 -4.69 0.36 -4.91
CA LEU A 187 -5.59 -0.77 -5.14
C LEU A 187 -6.03 -0.70 -6.60
N GLN A 188 -5.58 -1.65 -7.40
CA GLN A 188 -5.92 -1.73 -8.82
C GLN A 188 -6.44 -3.11 -9.15
N THR A 189 -7.56 -3.16 -9.87
CA THR A 189 -8.12 -4.41 -10.35
C THR A 189 -8.24 -4.40 -11.86
N ARG A 190 -7.76 -5.47 -12.49
CA ARG A 190 -7.79 -5.66 -13.94
C ARG A 190 -8.19 -7.09 -14.28
N LYS A 191 -8.78 -7.29 -15.45
CA LYS A 191 -9.16 -8.60 -15.96
C LYS A 191 -8.50 -8.88 -17.29
N LEU A 192 -8.20 -10.15 -17.51
CA LEU A 192 -7.68 -10.69 -18.75
C LEU A 192 -8.65 -11.77 -19.23
N GLN A 193 -9.18 -11.63 -20.43
CA GLN A 193 -10.01 -12.68 -21.03
C GLN A 193 -9.13 -13.57 -21.91
N LEU A 194 -9.04 -14.86 -21.57
CA LEU A 194 -8.19 -15.87 -22.23
C LEU A 194 -8.90 -16.53 -23.40
#